data_AF-A0A317ELI3-F1
#
_entry.id   AF-A0A317ELI3-F1
#
_cell.length_a   1.000
_cell.length_b   1.000
_cell.length_c   1.000
_cell.angle_alpha   90.00
_cell.angle_beta   90.00
_cell.angle_gamma   90.00
#
_symmetry.space_group_name_H-M   'P 1'
#
loop_
_entity.id
_entity.type
_entity.pdbx_description
1 polymer ?
#
loop_
_entity_poly.entity_id
_entity_poly.type
_entity_poly.pdbx_seq_one_letter_code
_entity_poly.pdbx_strand_id
1 'polypeptide(L)'
;MEILSHPVQVARQTPEQIEFVSKEQNSKLKLSPEQEKSIPDVIDGFNLSKKDKQSLFFDKFQPADKDVYYFVDKNQIIAKNDGKELENGVKFVSFDSVKFDMKKTELNLDNFDYLKNSLKYLGFGENLNSALEARMREGADKFTLGATAEFSTPVAKDLINYELRFSKSTTSDKFFLNNYQASLEKGLKDGKFDSPVNQVFFLNKGNDITAKEAYNLLSGRAIQKKAELGGKVIDGQETPKRKEEIWVKLDFEKKNEQGNSPFKTFHKEYGFDLQASLQKHPIKELNDPDKRERLISSLNRGNLQAVTFEKSSGEEKGYVSANPQYKNLNIYDKDMKLQFEKKEDIKVDNQETKTPSRGR
;
A
#
# COMPACT_ATOMS: atom_id res chain seq x y z
N MET A 1 5.75 -10.21 -5.72
CA MET A 1 4.72 -9.18 -5.46
C MET A 1 4.39 -8.60 -6.80
N GLU A 2 3.19 -8.87 -7.27
CA GLU A 2 2.61 -8.22 -8.44
C GLU A 2 1.58 -7.23 -7.90
N ILE A 3 1.61 -5.99 -8.41
CA ILE A 3 0.68 -4.93 -7.99
C ILE A 3 -0.31 -4.74 -9.13
N LEU A 4 -1.58 -4.99 -8.83
CA LEU A 4 -2.65 -4.86 -9.81
C LEU A 4 -3.29 -3.48 -9.68
N SER A 5 -3.42 -2.80 -10.83
CA SER A 5 -4.11 -1.51 -10.94
C SER A 5 -5.61 -1.71 -10.79
N HIS A 6 -6.28 -0.90 -9.98
CA HIS A 6 -7.74 -0.90 -9.87
C HIS A 6 -8.32 0.51 -10.04
N PRO A 7 -9.44 0.68 -10.76
CA PRO A 7 -10.24 1.89 -10.64
C PRO A 7 -11.05 1.84 -9.33
N VAL A 8 -10.81 2.84 -8.45
CA VAL A 8 -11.61 3.31 -7.28
C VAL A 8 -12.25 2.24 -6.37
N GLN A 9 -11.91 2.24 -5.08
CA GLN A 9 -12.62 1.43 -4.06
C GLN A 9 -14.11 1.79 -4.00
N VAL A 10 -14.97 0.79 -4.21
CA VAL A 10 -16.42 0.90 -4.06
C VAL A 10 -16.82 0.60 -2.60
N ALA A 11 -17.74 1.37 -2.02
CA ALA A 11 -18.18 1.18 -0.63
C ALA A 11 -18.89 -0.19 -0.43
N ARG A 12 -18.89 -0.73 0.79
CA ARG A 12 -19.46 -2.07 1.08
C ARG A 12 -21.01 -2.07 1.04
N GLN A 13 -21.58 -3.21 0.66
CA GLN A 13 -23.00 -3.52 0.87
C GLN A 13 -23.30 -3.69 2.38
N THR A 14 -24.47 -3.24 2.83
CA THR A 14 -24.93 -3.51 4.21
C THR A 14 -25.46 -4.94 4.36
N PRO A 15 -25.50 -5.52 5.57
CA PRO A 15 -26.08 -6.85 5.81
C PRO A 15 -27.52 -6.98 5.29
N GLU A 16 -28.32 -5.91 5.42
CA GLU A 16 -29.68 -5.85 4.89
C GLU A 16 -29.70 -5.87 3.36
N GLN A 17 -28.82 -5.11 2.69
CA GLN A 17 -28.68 -5.12 1.24
C GLN A 17 -28.29 -6.51 0.71
N ILE A 18 -27.40 -7.22 1.41
CA ILE A 18 -26.99 -8.59 1.09
C ILE A 18 -28.19 -9.56 1.18
N GLU A 19 -29.01 -9.44 2.23
CA GLU A 19 -30.20 -10.27 2.42
C GLU A 19 -31.27 -10.00 1.34
N PHE A 20 -31.50 -8.73 0.97
CA PHE A 20 -32.46 -8.36 -0.06
C PHE A 20 -32.04 -8.82 -1.46
N VAL A 21 -30.74 -8.77 -1.79
CA VAL A 21 -30.20 -9.29 -3.06
C VAL A 21 -30.42 -10.80 -3.17
N SER A 22 -30.21 -11.53 -2.07
CA SER A 22 -30.42 -12.99 -2.02
C SER A 22 -31.88 -13.44 -2.23
N LYS A 23 -32.84 -12.52 -2.04
CA LYS A 23 -34.29 -12.74 -2.17
C LYS A 23 -34.88 -12.21 -3.49
N GLU A 24 -34.06 -11.73 -4.43
CA GLU A 24 -34.45 -11.12 -5.72
C GLU A 24 -35.43 -9.91 -5.65
N GLN A 25 -35.61 -9.30 -4.47
CA GLN A 25 -36.53 -8.15 -4.29
C GLN A 25 -35.85 -6.81 -4.65
N ASN A 26 -35.49 -6.65 -5.93
CA ASN A 26 -34.56 -5.59 -6.39
C ASN A 26 -35.14 -4.18 -6.46
N SER A 27 -36.47 -4.01 -6.58
CA SER A 27 -37.08 -2.71 -6.90
C SER A 27 -37.12 -1.68 -5.76
N LYS A 28 -36.67 -2.06 -4.54
CA LYS A 28 -36.70 -1.20 -3.34
C LYS A 28 -35.32 -0.83 -2.78
N LEU A 29 -34.23 -1.42 -3.30
CA LEU A 29 -32.89 -1.10 -2.84
C LEU A 29 -32.49 0.30 -3.34
N LYS A 30 -31.77 1.08 -2.52
CA LYS A 30 -31.17 2.37 -2.92
C LYS A 30 -29.74 2.42 -2.41
N LEU A 31 -28.86 3.05 -3.19
CA LEU A 31 -27.51 3.37 -2.72
C LEU A 31 -27.57 4.51 -1.71
N SER A 32 -26.73 4.47 -0.68
CA SER A 32 -26.45 5.65 0.14
C SER A 32 -25.72 6.71 -0.70
N PRO A 33 -25.72 8.00 -0.29
CA PRO A 33 -24.95 9.04 -0.98
C PRO A 33 -23.45 8.74 -1.05
N GLU A 34 -22.93 8.00 -0.08
CA GLU A 34 -21.52 7.58 -0.05
C GLU A 34 -21.26 6.42 -1.02
N GLN A 35 -22.16 5.42 -1.08
CA GLN A 35 -22.09 4.32 -2.04
C GLN A 35 -22.19 4.82 -3.49
N GLU A 36 -23.11 5.75 -3.76
CA GLU A 36 -23.29 6.34 -5.10
C GLU A 36 -22.06 7.14 -5.57
N LYS A 37 -21.39 7.84 -4.65
CA LYS A 37 -20.15 8.59 -4.93
C LYS A 37 -18.91 7.69 -5.08
N SER A 38 -18.93 6.51 -4.46
CA SER A 38 -17.83 5.54 -4.56
C SER A 38 -17.76 4.85 -5.93
N ILE A 39 -18.85 4.92 -6.71
CA ILE A 39 -18.91 4.41 -8.08
C ILE A 39 -18.69 5.60 -9.04
N PRO A 40 -17.71 5.55 -9.94
CA PRO A 40 -17.46 6.63 -10.88
C PRO A 40 -18.68 6.90 -11.76
N ASP A 41 -18.88 8.15 -12.18
CA ASP A 41 -19.95 8.52 -13.12
C ASP A 41 -19.71 7.94 -14.53
N VAL A 42 -18.47 7.53 -14.83
CA VAL A 42 -18.08 6.97 -16.12
C VAL A 42 -17.19 5.74 -15.93
N ILE A 43 -17.50 4.64 -16.62
CA ILE A 43 -16.65 3.44 -16.71
C ILE A 43 -16.50 3.06 -18.17
N ASP A 44 -15.26 2.93 -18.65
CA ASP A 44 -14.95 2.56 -20.04
C ASP A 44 -15.76 3.36 -21.08
N GLY A 45 -15.90 4.67 -20.80
CA GLY A 45 -16.63 5.63 -21.64
C GLY A 45 -18.15 5.59 -21.54
N PHE A 46 -18.75 4.70 -20.74
CA PHE A 46 -20.18 4.72 -20.45
C PHE A 46 -20.50 5.69 -19.33
N ASN A 47 -21.32 6.70 -19.61
CA ASN A 47 -21.93 7.53 -18.58
C ASN A 47 -22.97 6.69 -17.82
N LEU A 48 -22.73 6.45 -16.54
CA LEU A 48 -23.60 5.67 -15.68
C LEU A 48 -24.70 6.57 -15.10
N SER A 49 -25.95 6.25 -15.42
CA SER A 49 -27.09 6.81 -14.68
C SER A 49 -27.10 6.30 -13.23
N LYS A 50 -27.90 6.91 -12.36
CA LYS A 50 -28.10 6.42 -10.98
C LYS A 50 -28.52 4.94 -10.95
N LYS A 51 -29.30 4.50 -11.94
CA LYS A 51 -29.76 3.12 -12.08
C LYS A 51 -28.63 2.18 -12.53
N ASP A 52 -27.74 2.67 -13.38
CA ASP A 52 -26.58 1.90 -13.86
C ASP A 52 -25.57 1.69 -12.74
N LYS A 53 -25.27 2.75 -11.98
CA LYS A 53 -24.44 2.66 -10.77
C LYS A 53 -25.01 1.68 -9.75
N GLN A 54 -26.32 1.73 -9.53
CA GLN A 54 -26.99 0.76 -8.66
C GLN A 54 -26.86 -0.67 -9.18
N SER A 55 -27.10 -0.88 -10.48
CA SER A 55 -27.00 -2.21 -11.10
C SER A 55 -25.57 -2.74 -11.01
N LEU A 56 -24.57 -1.87 -11.15
CA LEU A 56 -23.16 -2.20 -11.07
C LEU A 56 -22.75 -2.62 -9.66
N PHE A 57 -23.20 -1.86 -8.66
CA PHE A 57 -22.95 -2.15 -7.24
C PHE A 57 -23.46 -3.52 -6.78
N PHE A 58 -24.51 -4.03 -7.44
CA PHE A 58 -25.14 -5.31 -7.11
C PHE A 58 -24.82 -6.41 -8.12
N ASP A 59 -23.77 -6.24 -8.94
CA ASP A 59 -23.32 -7.25 -9.91
C ASP A 59 -24.39 -7.63 -10.96
N LYS A 60 -25.10 -6.62 -11.46
CA LYS A 60 -26.19 -6.78 -12.44
C LYS A 60 -26.09 -5.79 -13.60
N PHE A 61 -24.98 -5.07 -13.72
CA PHE A 61 -24.83 -4.09 -14.78
C PHE A 61 -24.49 -4.77 -16.10
N GLN A 62 -25.37 -4.60 -17.07
CA GLN A 62 -25.20 -5.04 -18.44
C GLN A 62 -25.35 -3.82 -19.34
N PRO A 63 -24.26 -3.24 -19.84
CA PRO A 63 -24.36 -2.16 -20.80
C PRO A 63 -24.95 -2.71 -22.11
N ALA A 64 -25.97 -2.03 -22.64
CA ALA A 64 -26.40 -2.29 -24.01
C ALA A 64 -25.21 -2.02 -24.95
N ASP A 65 -24.94 -2.95 -25.86
CA ASP A 65 -23.89 -2.89 -26.91
C ASP A 65 -22.44 -3.26 -26.52
N LYS A 66 -22.17 -3.95 -25.40
CA LYS A 66 -20.83 -4.55 -25.16
C LYS A 66 -20.92 -5.92 -24.47
N ASP A 67 -20.20 -6.92 -25.01
CA ASP A 67 -19.86 -8.19 -24.35
C ASP A 67 -18.81 -7.99 -23.23
N VAL A 68 -19.01 -6.95 -22.40
CA VAL A 68 -18.15 -6.61 -21.27
C VAL A 68 -19.03 -6.46 -20.05
N TYR A 69 -18.90 -7.41 -19.14
CA TYR A 69 -19.55 -7.36 -17.84
C TYR A 69 -18.61 -6.65 -16.87
N TYR A 70 -19.17 -5.67 -16.16
CA TYR A 70 -18.51 -5.03 -15.03
C TYR A 70 -19.23 -5.49 -13.79
N PHE A 71 -18.47 -6.01 -12.83
CA PHE A 71 -19.01 -6.43 -11.56
C PHE A 71 -18.24 -5.81 -10.40
N VAL A 72 -18.98 -5.59 -9.32
CA VAL A 72 -18.43 -5.15 -8.04
C VAL A 72 -18.39 -6.37 -7.14
N ASP A 73 -17.21 -6.99 -7.01
CA ASP A 73 -16.96 -8.02 -6.01
C ASP A 73 -16.05 -7.44 -4.91
N LYS A 74 -16.41 -7.68 -3.65
CA LYS A 74 -15.61 -7.37 -2.44
C LYS A 74 -14.74 -6.11 -2.55
N ASN A 75 -15.37 -4.97 -2.84
CA ASN A 75 -14.79 -3.61 -2.84
C ASN A 75 -13.98 -3.21 -4.10
N GLN A 76 -14.10 -3.92 -5.21
CA GLN A 76 -13.38 -3.61 -6.46
C GLN A 76 -14.30 -3.67 -7.68
N ILE A 77 -14.06 -2.80 -8.68
CA ILE A 77 -14.62 -2.97 -10.04
C ILE A 77 -13.65 -3.90 -10.79
N ILE A 78 -14.14 -5.08 -11.17
CA ILE A 78 -13.34 -6.10 -11.87
C ILE A 78 -13.72 -6.11 -13.36
N ALA A 79 -12.71 -6.06 -14.24
CA ALA A 79 -12.77 -6.52 -15.64
C ALA A 79 -11.82 -7.73 -15.74
N LYS A 80 -12.04 -8.83 -16.47
CA LYS A 80 -12.64 -9.10 -17.80
C LYS A 80 -12.97 -10.62 -17.85
N ASN A 81 -13.98 -11.05 -18.64
CA ASN A 81 -14.15 -12.46 -19.04
C ASN A 81 -13.87 -12.60 -20.55
N ASP A 82 -13.15 -13.66 -20.94
CA ASP A 82 -12.47 -13.79 -22.23
C ASP A 82 -13.29 -14.56 -23.28
N GLY A 83 -14.47 -14.04 -23.63
CA GLY A 83 -15.09 -14.26 -24.95
C GLY A 83 -15.32 -15.72 -25.40
N LYS A 84 -16.28 -16.41 -24.78
CA LYS A 84 -17.05 -17.40 -25.55
C LYS A 84 -18.05 -16.63 -26.43
N GLU A 85 -18.10 -16.95 -27.72
CA GLU A 85 -18.92 -16.27 -28.74
C GLU A 85 -20.38 -16.09 -28.30
N LEU A 86 -20.92 -14.89 -28.56
CA LEU A 86 -22.33 -14.68 -28.85
C LEU A 86 -22.45 -14.42 -30.36
N GLU A 87 -23.43 -15.06 -31.00
CA GLU A 87 -23.55 -15.14 -32.46
C GLU A 87 -23.71 -13.79 -33.17
N ASN A 88 -23.15 -13.75 -34.38
CA ASN A 88 -23.40 -12.86 -35.53
C ASN A 88 -23.10 -11.36 -35.41
N GLY A 89 -21.92 -10.98 -35.90
CA GLY A 89 -21.78 -9.81 -36.78
C GLY A 89 -21.14 -8.55 -36.20
N VAL A 90 -20.57 -8.57 -35.01
CA VAL A 90 -19.92 -7.39 -34.41
C VAL A 90 -18.39 -7.48 -34.53
N LYS A 91 -17.76 -6.39 -34.96
CA LYS A 91 -16.30 -6.26 -35.09
C LYS A 91 -15.79 -5.21 -34.11
N PHE A 92 -14.74 -5.54 -33.36
CA PHE A 92 -14.13 -4.66 -32.36
C PHE A 92 -13.11 -3.68 -32.96
N VAL A 93 -13.01 -2.51 -32.33
CA VAL A 93 -11.99 -1.47 -32.57
C VAL A 93 -11.18 -1.26 -31.29
N SER A 94 -9.86 -1.17 -31.40
CA SER A 94 -8.94 -0.97 -30.28
C SER A 94 -9.00 0.44 -29.69
N PHE A 95 -8.37 0.64 -28.52
CA PHE A 95 -8.23 1.95 -27.86
C PHE A 95 -7.68 3.05 -28.79
N ASP A 96 -6.83 2.67 -29.73
CA ASP A 96 -6.22 3.59 -30.71
C ASP A 96 -7.21 4.08 -31.78
N SER A 97 -8.37 3.41 -31.91
CA SER A 97 -9.38 3.70 -32.95
C SER A 97 -10.48 4.67 -32.51
N VAL A 98 -10.48 5.13 -31.25
CA VAL A 98 -11.50 6.04 -30.71
C VAL A 98 -10.87 7.40 -30.39
N LYS A 99 -11.36 8.46 -31.03
CA LYS A 99 -10.95 9.85 -30.74
C LYS A 99 -11.89 10.46 -29.69
N PHE A 100 -11.33 10.82 -28.54
CA PHE A 100 -12.03 11.49 -27.45
C PHE A 100 -12.05 13.01 -27.66
N ASP A 101 -13.23 13.63 -27.51
CA ASP A 101 -13.35 15.09 -27.39
C ASP A 101 -13.07 15.51 -25.95
N MET A 102 -11.78 15.50 -25.61
CA MET A 102 -11.29 16.05 -24.36
C MET A 102 -11.30 17.57 -24.47
N LYS A 103 -11.76 18.30 -23.43
CA LYS A 103 -11.24 19.66 -23.23
C LYS A 103 -9.73 19.52 -23.16
N LYS A 104 -9.03 19.93 -24.23
CA LYS A 104 -7.59 19.80 -24.40
C LYS A 104 -6.89 20.58 -23.29
N THR A 105 -6.69 19.94 -22.14
CA THR A 105 -5.55 20.26 -21.31
C THR A 105 -4.39 19.54 -21.97
N GLU A 106 -3.45 20.28 -22.53
CA GLU A 106 -2.21 19.69 -23.00
C GLU A 106 -1.52 19.03 -21.81
N LEU A 107 -1.24 17.73 -21.94
CA LEU A 107 -0.57 16.98 -20.89
C LEU A 107 0.86 17.47 -20.78
N ASN A 108 1.25 17.92 -19.59
CA ASN A 108 2.65 18.19 -19.29
C ASN A 108 3.43 16.86 -19.24
N LEU A 109 4.13 16.55 -20.34
CA LEU A 109 4.84 15.28 -20.51
C LEU A 109 5.96 15.08 -19.49
N ASP A 110 6.72 16.14 -19.18
CA ASP A 110 7.78 16.09 -18.17
C ASP A 110 7.21 15.73 -16.79
N ASN A 111 6.06 16.31 -16.43
CA ASN A 111 5.39 16.01 -15.18
C ASN A 111 4.81 14.59 -15.17
N PHE A 112 4.26 14.12 -16.29
CA PHE A 112 3.78 12.75 -16.42
C PHE A 112 4.92 11.73 -16.26
N ASP A 113 6.05 11.94 -16.94
CA ASP A 113 7.24 11.09 -16.82
C ASP A 113 7.82 11.10 -15.40
N TYR A 114 7.85 12.26 -14.75
CA TYR A 114 8.24 12.36 -13.35
C TYR A 114 7.33 11.53 -12.43
N LEU A 115 6.01 11.60 -12.62
CA LEU A 115 5.05 10.86 -11.79
C LEU A 115 5.11 9.34 -12.06
N LYS A 116 5.28 8.90 -13.31
CA LYS A 116 5.53 7.47 -13.63
C LYS A 116 6.77 6.94 -12.92
N ASN A 117 7.87 7.67 -12.99
CA ASN A 117 9.11 7.29 -12.30
C ASN A 117 8.93 7.27 -10.78
N SER A 118 8.20 8.25 -10.24
CA SER A 118 7.88 8.29 -8.81
C SER A 118 7.09 7.05 -8.37
N LEU A 119 6.05 6.65 -9.11
CA LEU A 119 5.28 5.42 -8.84
C LEU A 119 6.16 4.17 -8.91
N LYS A 120 7.03 4.08 -9.91
CA LYS A 120 8.00 2.98 -10.06
C LYS A 120 8.93 2.87 -8.86
N TYR A 121 9.56 3.97 -8.43
CA TYR A 121 10.49 3.98 -7.28
C TYR A 121 9.81 3.79 -5.93
N LEU A 122 8.54 4.21 -5.80
CA LEU A 122 7.71 3.89 -4.64
C LEU A 122 7.25 2.42 -4.62
N GLY A 123 7.56 1.67 -5.68
CA GLY A 123 7.30 0.24 -5.77
C GLY A 123 5.93 -0.11 -6.29
N PHE A 124 5.18 0.82 -6.90
CA PHE A 124 3.87 0.57 -7.54
C PHE A 124 3.98 0.03 -8.98
N GLY A 125 5.18 0.01 -9.55
CA GLY A 125 5.42 -0.46 -10.92
C GLY A 125 4.87 0.48 -11.98
N GLU A 126 4.47 -0.07 -13.13
CA GLU A 126 4.07 0.69 -14.31
C GLU A 126 2.57 0.53 -14.64
N ASN A 127 1.85 -0.35 -13.93
CA ASN A 127 0.45 -0.68 -14.20
C ASN A 127 -0.52 0.51 -13.99
N LEU A 128 -0.11 1.52 -13.22
CA LEU A 128 -0.91 2.73 -12.99
C LEU A 128 -0.72 3.81 -14.07
N ASN A 129 0.22 3.64 -15.01
CA ASN A 129 0.62 4.70 -15.94
C ASN A 129 -0.52 5.18 -16.84
N SER A 130 -1.31 4.27 -17.40
CA SER A 130 -2.45 4.63 -18.27
C SER A 130 -3.55 5.35 -17.50
N ALA A 131 -3.86 4.88 -16.28
CA ALA A 131 -4.85 5.51 -15.40
C ALA A 131 -4.38 6.92 -14.96
N LEU A 132 -3.10 7.07 -14.64
CA LEU A 132 -2.48 8.36 -14.32
C LEU A 132 -2.61 9.33 -15.51
N GLU A 133 -2.27 8.90 -16.72
CA GLU A 133 -2.36 9.72 -17.92
C GLU A 133 -3.78 10.24 -18.15
N ALA A 134 -4.77 9.35 -18.06
CA ALA A 134 -6.18 9.70 -18.21
C ALA A 134 -6.61 10.76 -17.17
N ARG A 135 -6.24 10.59 -15.90
CA ARG A 135 -6.58 11.55 -14.83
C ARG A 135 -5.90 12.90 -15.00
N MET A 136 -4.66 12.93 -15.48
CA MET A 136 -3.97 14.19 -15.76
C MET A 136 -4.59 14.94 -16.94
N ARG A 137 -5.03 14.21 -17.99
CA ARG A 137 -5.72 14.78 -19.16
C ARG A 137 -7.13 15.29 -18.82
N GLU A 138 -7.84 14.62 -17.91
CA GLU A 138 -9.12 15.05 -17.35
C GLU A 138 -9.00 16.45 -16.70
N GLY A 139 -7.84 16.75 -16.09
CA GLY A 139 -7.50 18.09 -15.64
C GLY A 139 -8.11 18.50 -14.30
N ALA A 140 -8.73 17.58 -13.56
CA ALA A 140 -9.31 17.83 -12.24
C ALA A 140 -8.24 18.25 -11.21
N ASP A 141 -8.57 19.20 -10.32
CA ASP A 141 -7.61 19.73 -9.33
C ASP A 141 -7.11 18.68 -8.33
N LYS A 142 -7.90 17.63 -8.08
CA LYS A 142 -7.55 16.51 -7.19
C LYS A 142 -8.11 15.22 -7.75
N PHE A 143 -7.34 14.14 -7.64
CA PHE A 143 -7.80 12.80 -7.97
C PHE A 143 -7.04 11.75 -7.16
N THR A 144 -7.53 10.51 -7.19
CA THR A 144 -6.87 9.37 -6.55
C THR A 144 -6.67 8.22 -7.55
N LEU A 145 -5.66 7.39 -7.28
CA LEU A 145 -5.45 6.10 -7.96
C LEU A 145 -5.43 4.98 -6.92
N GLY A 146 -6.07 3.85 -7.24
CA GLY A 146 -6.11 2.66 -6.40
C GLY A 146 -5.11 1.60 -6.88
N ALA A 147 -4.46 0.92 -5.93
CA ALA A 147 -3.62 -0.24 -6.20
C ALA A 147 -3.80 -1.30 -5.11
N THR A 148 -3.67 -2.57 -5.46
CA THR A 148 -3.79 -3.68 -4.51
C THR A 148 -2.64 -4.65 -4.71
N ALA A 149 -2.21 -5.27 -3.61
CA ALA A 149 -1.22 -6.35 -3.64
C ALA A 149 -1.58 -7.46 -2.65
N GLU A 150 -1.21 -8.68 -3.02
CA GLU A 150 -1.24 -9.84 -2.12
C GLU A 150 0.18 -10.18 -1.65
N PHE A 151 0.29 -10.50 -0.36
CA PHE A 151 1.52 -11.02 0.24
C PHE A 151 1.27 -12.40 0.84
N SER A 152 1.93 -13.42 0.29
CA SER A 152 1.93 -14.74 0.91
C SER A 152 2.75 -14.72 2.19
N THR A 153 2.13 -15.17 3.28
CA THR A 153 2.81 -15.53 4.52
C THR A 153 2.92 -17.06 4.59
N PRO A 154 3.69 -17.61 5.54
CA PRO A 154 3.79 -19.07 5.69
C PRO A 154 2.46 -19.75 6.04
N VAL A 155 1.48 -18.99 6.54
CA VAL A 155 0.23 -19.54 7.08
C VAL A 155 -1.05 -19.03 6.41
N ALA A 156 -0.96 -17.94 5.63
CA ALA A 156 -2.11 -17.29 4.99
C ALA A 156 -1.65 -16.34 3.86
N LYS A 157 -2.60 -15.58 3.31
CA LYS A 157 -2.35 -14.46 2.39
C LYS A 157 -2.84 -13.17 3.00
N ASP A 158 -1.97 -12.16 3.07
CA ASP A 158 -2.35 -10.82 3.44
C ASP A 158 -2.78 -10.03 2.19
N LEU A 159 -3.78 -9.18 2.36
CA LEU A 159 -4.24 -8.26 1.33
C LEU A 159 -3.92 -6.82 1.75
N ILE A 160 -3.33 -6.04 0.87
CA ILE A 160 -3.08 -4.62 1.12
C ILE A 160 -3.62 -3.77 -0.03
N ASN A 161 -4.39 -2.75 0.34
CA ASN A 161 -4.93 -1.75 -0.57
C ASN A 161 -4.21 -0.42 -0.38
N TYR A 162 -3.95 0.27 -1.48
CA TYR A 162 -3.30 1.57 -1.52
C TYR A 162 -4.19 2.58 -2.24
N GLU A 163 -4.37 3.75 -1.64
CA GLU A 163 -5.05 4.91 -2.23
C GLU A 163 -4.04 6.05 -2.37
N LEU A 164 -3.58 6.30 -3.59
CA LEU A 164 -2.60 7.33 -3.92
C LEU A 164 -3.32 8.65 -4.22
N ARG A 165 -2.95 9.74 -3.53
CA ARG A 165 -3.66 11.03 -3.59
C ARG A 165 -2.85 12.08 -4.33
N PHE A 166 -3.43 12.59 -5.41
CA PHE A 166 -2.81 13.59 -6.28
C PHE A 166 -3.53 14.93 -6.20
N SER A 167 -2.80 16.01 -6.45
CA SER A 167 -3.38 17.33 -6.68
C SER A 167 -2.62 18.13 -7.73
N LYS A 168 -3.35 18.96 -8.46
CA LYS A 168 -2.79 19.97 -9.34
C LYS A 168 -2.25 21.15 -8.53
N SER A 169 -1.17 21.74 -9.03
CA SER A 169 -0.62 22.99 -8.53
C SER A 169 -1.60 24.14 -8.77
N THR A 170 -1.69 25.06 -7.82
CA THR A 170 -2.45 26.31 -8.00
C THR A 170 -1.67 27.38 -8.78
N THR A 171 -0.37 27.18 -8.98
CA THR A 171 0.55 28.16 -9.59
C THR A 171 1.24 27.65 -10.85
N SER A 172 1.03 26.39 -11.22
CA SER A 172 1.57 25.78 -12.43
C SER A 172 0.59 24.73 -12.98
N ASP A 173 0.91 24.17 -14.14
CA ASP A 173 0.20 23.06 -14.77
C ASP A 173 0.57 21.68 -14.21
N LYS A 174 1.44 21.63 -13.19
CA LYS A 174 1.98 20.39 -12.63
C LYS A 174 1.04 19.73 -11.64
N PHE A 175 1.01 18.41 -11.66
CA PHE A 175 0.42 17.53 -10.66
C PHE A 175 1.48 16.98 -9.70
N PHE A 176 1.07 16.74 -8.46
CA PHE A 176 1.90 16.17 -7.40
C PHE A 176 1.21 14.96 -6.78
N LEU A 177 1.97 13.89 -6.55
CA LEU A 177 1.59 12.83 -5.64
C LEU A 177 1.93 13.28 -4.21
N ASN A 178 0.92 13.47 -3.36
CA ASN A 178 1.09 14.10 -2.06
C ASN A 178 1.33 13.08 -0.93
N ASN A 179 0.51 12.04 -0.92
CA ASN A 179 0.53 10.98 0.06
C ASN A 179 -0.19 9.76 -0.50
N TYR A 180 -0.08 8.64 0.20
CA TYR A 180 -0.96 7.51 -0.03
C TYR A 180 -1.42 6.92 1.30
N GLN A 181 -2.64 6.41 1.32
CA GLN A 181 -3.12 5.57 2.41
C GLN A 181 -2.85 4.12 2.07
N ALA A 182 -2.36 3.34 3.03
CA ALA A 182 -2.25 1.89 2.94
C ALA A 182 -3.17 1.25 3.99
N SER A 183 -3.87 0.21 3.57
CA SER A 183 -4.86 -0.52 4.37
C SER A 183 -4.54 -2.01 4.29
N LEU A 184 -4.01 -2.58 5.38
CA LEU A 184 -3.61 -3.98 5.47
C LEU A 184 -4.68 -4.82 6.19
N GLU A 185 -5.18 -5.84 5.50
CA GLU A 185 -6.00 -6.92 6.06
C GLU A 185 -5.14 -8.19 6.12
N LYS A 186 -4.84 -8.66 7.34
CA LYS A 186 -4.01 -9.86 7.53
C LYS A 186 -4.85 -11.12 7.35
N GLY A 187 -4.31 -12.07 6.60
CA GLY A 187 -4.97 -13.35 6.39
C GLY A 187 -4.87 -14.25 7.62
N LEU A 188 -5.93 -15.00 7.88
CA LEU A 188 -6.01 -16.01 8.94
C LEU A 188 -5.95 -17.43 8.35
N LYS A 189 -5.58 -18.41 9.17
CA LYS A 189 -5.45 -19.83 8.76
C LYS A 189 -6.77 -20.43 8.25
N ASP A 190 -7.91 -19.88 8.69
CA ASP A 190 -9.25 -20.32 8.28
C ASP A 190 -9.75 -19.63 7.00
N GLY A 191 -8.89 -18.83 6.34
CA GLY A 191 -9.21 -18.11 5.10
C GLY A 191 -9.95 -16.79 5.31
N LYS A 192 -10.20 -16.37 6.57
CA LYS A 192 -10.74 -15.04 6.88
C LYS A 192 -9.63 -13.99 6.98
N PHE A 193 -10.04 -12.74 7.16
CA PHE A 193 -9.13 -11.62 7.37
C PHE A 193 -9.40 -10.94 8.71
N ASP A 194 -8.34 -10.47 9.35
CA ASP A 194 -8.44 -9.57 10.50
C ASP A 194 -8.97 -8.19 10.08
N SER A 195 -9.39 -7.40 11.08
CA SER A 195 -9.77 -6.00 10.87
C SER A 195 -8.64 -5.20 10.21
N PRO A 196 -8.96 -4.33 9.23
CA PRO A 196 -7.94 -3.58 8.51
C PRO A 196 -7.18 -2.62 9.41
N VAL A 197 -5.86 -2.54 9.21
CA VAL A 197 -4.98 -1.52 9.80
C VAL A 197 -4.63 -0.50 8.75
N ASN A 198 -4.94 0.77 9.03
CA ASN A 198 -4.76 1.88 8.10
C ASN A 198 -3.61 2.79 8.54
N GLN A 199 -2.83 3.28 7.57
CA GLN A 199 -1.82 4.30 7.79
C GLN A 199 -1.71 5.19 6.55
N VAL A 200 -1.68 6.51 6.75
CA VAL A 200 -1.33 7.48 5.71
C VAL A 200 0.17 7.76 5.75
N PHE A 201 0.82 7.63 4.59
CA PHE A 201 2.23 7.94 4.37
C PHE A 201 2.36 9.18 3.51
N PHE A 202 2.93 10.25 4.08
CA PHE A 202 3.19 11.51 3.38
C PHE A 202 4.51 11.43 2.63
N LEU A 203 4.55 11.97 1.40
CA LEU A 203 5.74 11.98 0.56
C LEU A 203 6.48 13.32 0.68
N ASN A 204 7.78 13.26 0.93
CA ASN A 204 8.63 14.41 1.23
C ASN A 204 9.86 14.51 0.31
N LYS A 205 9.77 14.01 -0.92
CA LYS A 205 10.83 14.11 -1.96
C LYS A 205 12.18 13.55 -1.49
N GLY A 206 12.17 12.39 -0.83
CA GLY A 206 13.38 11.73 -0.36
C GLY A 206 13.13 10.85 0.86
N ASN A 207 13.68 9.63 0.83
CA ASN A 207 13.55 8.64 1.91
C ASN A 207 12.09 8.24 2.21
N ASP A 208 11.21 8.36 1.21
CA ASP A 208 9.79 8.03 1.28
C ASP A 208 9.57 6.54 1.57
N ILE A 209 8.42 6.22 2.19
CA ILE A 209 8.00 4.84 2.44
C ILE A 209 7.48 4.25 1.14
N THR A 210 8.10 3.18 0.67
CA THR A 210 7.62 2.41 -0.51
C THR A 210 6.42 1.53 -0.15
N ALA A 211 5.68 1.05 -1.17
CA ALA A 211 4.53 0.17 -0.99
C ALA A 211 4.87 -1.07 -0.14
N LYS A 212 6.03 -1.70 -0.38
CA LYS A 212 6.48 -2.88 0.39
C LYS A 212 6.92 -2.52 1.81
N GLU A 213 7.57 -1.38 2.00
CA GLU A 213 7.91 -0.90 3.35
C GLU A 213 6.65 -0.57 4.17
N ALA A 214 5.61 0.00 3.54
CA ALA A 214 4.32 0.22 4.17
C ALA A 214 3.67 -1.09 4.64
N TYR A 215 3.70 -2.15 3.81
CA TYR A 215 3.26 -3.48 4.22
C TYR A 215 4.04 -3.99 5.45
N ASN A 216 5.36 -3.82 5.45
CA ASN A 216 6.21 -4.24 6.58
C ASN A 216 5.91 -3.47 7.87
N LEU A 217 5.74 -2.15 7.78
CA LEU A 217 5.37 -1.29 8.89
C LEU A 217 3.98 -1.62 9.46
N LEU A 218 2.98 -1.75 8.59
CA LEU A 218 1.61 -2.16 8.97
C LEU A 218 1.57 -3.57 9.56
N SER A 219 2.50 -4.44 9.16
CA SER A 219 2.66 -5.76 9.76
C SER A 219 3.27 -5.72 11.17
N GLY A 220 3.73 -4.55 11.65
CA GLY A 220 4.40 -4.36 12.94
C GLY A 220 5.91 -4.56 12.91
N ARG A 221 6.53 -4.65 11.73
CA ARG A 221 7.98 -4.78 11.57
C ARG A 221 8.65 -3.41 11.48
N ALA A 222 9.93 -3.35 11.83
CA ALA A 222 10.75 -2.15 11.66
C ALA A 222 11.46 -2.17 10.31
N ILE A 223 11.73 -0.98 9.75
CA ILE A 223 12.53 -0.79 8.54
C ILE A 223 13.69 0.17 8.83
N GLN A 224 14.77 0.06 8.06
CA GLN A 224 15.89 0.99 8.10
C GLN A 224 15.73 2.04 7.00
N LYS A 225 15.95 3.31 7.35
CA LYS A 225 15.85 4.46 6.43
C LYS A 225 17.09 5.34 6.55
N LYS A 226 17.43 6.05 5.47
CA LYS A 226 18.53 7.01 5.44
C LYS A 226 17.97 8.41 5.71
N ALA A 227 17.96 8.81 6.96
CA ALA A 227 17.46 10.12 7.37
C ALA A 227 18.53 11.20 7.18
N GLU A 228 18.10 12.37 6.70
CA GLU A 228 18.92 13.57 6.74
C GLU A 228 18.59 14.33 8.03
N LEU A 229 19.59 14.48 8.89
CA LEU A 229 19.51 15.16 10.18
C LEU A 229 20.31 16.48 10.11
N GLY A 230 19.99 17.43 10.97
CA GLY A 230 20.58 18.78 10.95
C GLY A 230 19.78 19.74 10.07
N GLY A 231 20.40 20.84 9.62
CA GLY A 231 19.72 21.92 8.88
C GLY A 231 18.71 22.71 9.72
N LYS A 232 18.72 22.51 11.05
CA LYS A 232 17.93 23.29 12.00
C LYS A 232 18.73 24.49 12.44
N VAL A 233 18.10 25.66 12.45
CA VAL A 233 18.67 26.87 13.04
C VAL A 233 18.46 26.81 14.55
N ILE A 234 19.55 26.76 15.30
CA ILE A 234 19.58 26.82 16.76
C ILE A 234 20.47 28.02 17.10
N ASP A 235 19.94 28.97 17.87
CA ASP A 235 20.65 30.21 18.26
C ASP A 235 21.27 30.97 17.08
N GLY A 236 20.55 31.02 15.95
CA GLY A 236 20.99 31.70 14.73
C GLY A 236 22.04 30.93 13.91
N GLN A 237 22.47 29.74 14.35
CA GLN A 237 23.40 28.88 13.63
C GLN A 237 22.70 27.65 13.05
N GLU A 238 22.95 27.36 11.77
CA GLU A 238 22.44 26.16 11.13
C GLU A 238 23.29 24.94 11.52
N THR A 239 22.65 23.93 12.09
CA THR A 239 23.30 22.65 12.38
C THR A 239 23.71 21.95 11.08
N PRO A 240 24.91 21.33 11.01
CA PRO A 240 25.38 20.70 9.78
C PRO A 240 24.47 19.54 9.37
N LYS A 241 24.13 19.49 8.08
CA LYS A 241 23.37 18.36 7.52
C LYS A 241 24.23 17.12 7.51
N ARG A 242 23.68 16.01 7.99
CA ARG A 242 24.31 14.69 7.96
C ARG A 242 23.29 13.63 7.58
N LYS A 243 23.73 12.60 6.87
CA LYS A 243 22.90 11.42 6.57
C LYS A 243 23.21 10.33 7.58
N GLU A 244 22.18 9.80 8.21
CA GLU A 244 22.27 8.74 9.19
C GLU A 244 21.30 7.61 8.85
N GLU A 245 21.72 6.37 9.10
CA GLU A 245 20.83 5.21 9.03
C GLU A 245 20.08 5.06 10.35
N ILE A 246 18.76 5.18 10.28
CA ILE A 246 17.87 5.05 11.43
C ILE A 246 16.92 3.88 11.20
N TRP A 247 16.46 3.25 12.28
CA TRP A 247 15.34 2.32 12.22
C TRP A 247 14.05 3.01 12.61
N VAL A 248 12.96 2.68 11.92
CA VAL A 248 11.63 3.21 12.21
C VAL A 248 10.59 2.08 12.29
N LYS A 249 9.61 2.23 13.18
CA LYS A 249 8.49 1.31 13.40
C LYS A 249 7.23 2.10 13.72
N LEU A 250 6.04 1.62 13.34
CA LEU A 250 4.79 2.25 13.77
C LEU A 250 4.50 1.95 15.23
N ASP A 251 4.05 2.97 15.96
CA ASP A 251 3.60 2.86 17.34
C ASP A 251 2.07 2.71 17.38
N PHE A 252 1.58 1.48 17.31
CA PHE A 252 0.13 1.21 17.31
C PHE A 252 -0.55 1.48 18.66
N GLU A 253 0.21 1.67 19.74
CA GLU A 253 -0.30 2.05 21.06
C GLU A 253 -0.76 3.51 21.08
N LYS A 254 -0.29 4.32 20.13
CA LYS A 254 -0.63 5.73 19.97
C LYS A 254 -1.32 5.95 18.62
N LYS A 255 -2.35 6.80 18.62
CA LYS A 255 -2.95 7.32 17.39
C LYS A 255 -3.09 8.83 17.51
N ASN A 256 -2.79 9.54 16.43
CA ASN A 256 -3.08 10.96 16.34
C ASN A 256 -4.58 11.18 16.05
N GLU A 257 -5.01 12.45 16.02
CA GLU A 257 -6.40 12.85 15.76
C GLU A 257 -6.94 12.34 14.42
N GLN A 258 -6.07 12.05 13.46
CA GLN A 258 -6.42 11.52 12.14
C GLN A 258 -6.42 9.99 12.09
N GLY A 259 -6.23 9.32 13.23
CA GLY A 259 -6.19 7.86 13.35
C GLY A 259 -4.87 7.21 12.90
N ASN A 260 -3.85 8.00 12.52
CA ASN A 260 -2.55 7.51 12.10
C ASN A 260 -1.66 7.19 13.32
N SER A 261 -0.88 6.12 13.22
CA SER A 261 0.13 5.77 14.23
C SER A 261 1.42 6.55 13.99
N PRO A 262 2.03 7.17 15.02
CA PRO A 262 3.31 7.84 14.90
C PRO A 262 4.46 6.83 14.75
N PHE A 263 5.61 7.29 14.28
CA PHE A 263 6.82 6.48 14.21
C PHE A 263 7.58 6.49 15.54
N LYS A 264 8.00 5.30 16.00
CA LYS A 264 9.12 5.11 16.91
C LYS A 264 10.41 5.07 16.08
N THR A 265 11.38 5.90 16.42
CA THR A 265 12.68 6.00 15.73
C THR A 265 13.80 5.52 16.63
N PHE A 266 14.69 4.68 16.11
CA PHE A 266 15.85 4.16 16.81
C PHE A 266 17.11 4.60 16.06
N HIS A 267 17.82 5.56 16.65
CA HIS A 267 19.09 6.09 16.15
C HIS A 267 20.25 5.14 16.43
N LYS A 268 21.42 5.40 15.84
CA LYS A 268 22.60 4.55 16.06
C LYS A 268 22.96 4.44 17.54
N GLU A 269 22.83 5.53 18.29
CA GLU A 269 23.11 5.61 19.74
C GLU A 269 22.16 4.76 20.58
N TYR A 270 21.00 4.38 20.03
CA TYR A 270 20.10 3.43 20.68
C TYR A 270 20.77 2.06 20.86
N GLY A 271 21.74 1.72 20.01
CA GLY A 271 22.59 0.53 20.16
C GLY A 271 21.99 -0.76 19.58
N PHE A 272 21.03 -0.66 18.66
CA PHE A 272 20.63 -1.82 17.86
C PHE A 272 21.62 -2.02 16.71
N ASP A 273 22.22 -3.20 16.66
CA ASP A 273 23.06 -3.65 15.55
C ASP A 273 22.48 -4.95 14.98
N LEU A 274 22.03 -4.89 13.72
CA LEU A 274 21.40 -6.02 13.04
C LEU A 274 22.38 -7.18 12.85
N GLN A 275 23.61 -6.90 12.43
CA GLN A 275 24.59 -7.92 12.11
C GLN A 275 25.07 -8.62 13.38
N ALA A 276 25.34 -7.87 14.44
CA ALA A 276 25.66 -8.42 15.75
C ALA A 276 24.49 -9.21 16.33
N SER A 277 23.24 -8.80 16.07
CA SER A 277 22.06 -9.56 16.49
C SER A 277 21.94 -10.89 15.75
N LEU A 278 22.18 -10.91 14.43
CA LEU A 278 22.18 -12.13 13.62
C LEU A 278 23.25 -13.14 14.09
N GLN A 279 24.45 -12.66 14.41
CA GLN A 279 25.57 -13.51 14.85
C GLN A 279 25.34 -14.21 16.20
N LYS A 280 24.34 -13.79 16.98
CA LYS A 280 23.96 -14.45 18.25
C LYS A 280 23.16 -15.75 18.02
N HIS A 281 22.79 -16.05 16.78
CA HIS A 281 21.95 -17.19 16.43
C HIS A 281 22.63 -18.08 15.38
N PRO A 282 22.43 -19.41 15.44
CA PRO A 282 23.10 -20.35 14.52
C PRO A 282 22.40 -20.37 13.16
N ILE A 283 22.45 -19.27 12.41
CA ILE A 283 21.80 -19.12 11.10
C ILE A 283 22.76 -19.54 10.00
N LYS A 284 22.42 -20.60 9.27
CA LYS A 284 23.24 -21.21 8.20
C LYS A 284 23.58 -20.23 7.08
N GLU A 285 22.63 -19.37 6.69
CA GLU A 285 22.82 -18.37 5.64
C GLU A 285 23.92 -17.35 5.98
N LEU A 286 24.29 -17.20 7.25
CA LEU A 286 25.40 -16.33 7.63
C LEU A 286 26.75 -16.90 7.20
N ASN A 287 26.89 -18.21 6.97
CA ASN A 287 28.18 -18.83 6.59
C ASN A 287 28.58 -18.54 5.13
N ASP A 288 27.65 -18.00 4.33
CA ASP A 288 27.81 -17.69 2.91
C ASP A 288 27.71 -16.17 2.71
N PRO A 289 28.75 -15.47 2.22
CA PRO A 289 28.75 -14.01 2.11
C PRO A 289 27.59 -13.43 1.30
N ASP A 290 27.23 -14.04 0.18
CA ASP A 290 26.17 -13.57 -0.70
C ASP A 290 24.80 -13.76 -0.05
N LYS A 291 24.58 -14.90 0.62
CA LYS A 291 23.33 -15.13 1.36
C LYS A 291 23.21 -14.23 2.58
N ARG A 292 24.33 -13.99 3.28
CA ARG A 292 24.41 -13.05 4.40
C ARG A 292 24.02 -11.65 3.96
N GLU A 293 24.57 -11.14 2.87
CA GLU A 293 24.24 -9.81 2.36
C GLU A 293 22.76 -9.71 1.96
N ARG A 294 22.21 -10.72 1.26
CA ARG A 294 20.79 -10.76 0.91
C ARG A 294 19.88 -10.78 2.14
N LEU A 295 20.25 -11.55 3.17
CA LEU A 295 19.53 -11.61 4.44
C LEU A 295 19.52 -10.24 5.13
N ILE A 296 20.69 -9.60 5.28
CA ILE A 296 20.81 -8.26 5.89
C ILE A 296 20.00 -7.24 5.10
N SER A 297 20.13 -7.19 3.77
CA SER A 297 19.39 -6.27 2.90
C SER A 297 17.87 -6.47 2.99
N SER A 298 17.42 -7.72 3.07
CA SER A 298 16.00 -8.06 3.24
C SER A 298 15.46 -7.57 4.59
N LEU A 299 16.21 -7.78 5.67
CA LEU A 299 15.85 -7.37 7.04
C LEU A 299 15.91 -5.85 7.22
N ASN A 300 16.87 -5.16 6.60
CA ASN A 300 16.91 -3.69 6.56
C ASN A 300 15.66 -3.10 5.92
N ARG A 301 15.05 -3.79 4.95
CA ARG A 301 13.76 -3.39 4.35
C ARG A 301 12.54 -3.81 5.19
N GLY A 302 12.77 -4.40 6.36
CA GLY A 302 11.75 -4.90 7.30
C GLY A 302 10.99 -6.14 6.82
N ASN A 303 11.54 -6.89 5.86
CA ASN A 303 10.92 -8.14 5.44
C ASN A 303 11.01 -9.18 6.56
N LEU A 304 10.03 -10.07 6.60
CA LEU A 304 10.13 -11.34 7.31
C LEU A 304 10.91 -12.31 6.41
N GLN A 305 12.07 -12.78 6.86
CA GLN A 305 12.98 -13.56 6.03
C GLN A 305 13.07 -15.01 6.52
N ALA A 306 12.86 -15.97 5.62
CA ALA A 306 13.10 -17.38 5.90
C ALA A 306 14.61 -17.64 6.08
N VAL A 307 14.96 -18.45 7.08
CA VAL A 307 16.32 -18.84 7.43
C VAL A 307 16.38 -20.29 7.90
N THR A 308 17.58 -20.85 7.93
CA THR A 308 17.85 -22.20 8.44
C THR A 308 18.70 -22.12 9.70
N PHE A 309 18.21 -22.68 10.80
CA PHE A 309 18.92 -22.77 12.08
C PHE A 309 19.67 -24.10 12.20
N GLU A 310 20.95 -24.04 12.52
CA GLU A 310 21.80 -25.20 12.80
C GLU A 310 21.73 -25.51 14.31
N LYS A 311 20.91 -26.50 14.68
CA LYS A 311 20.78 -26.97 16.07
C LYS A 311 21.52 -28.30 16.25
N SER A 312 21.77 -28.69 17.50
CA SER A 312 22.34 -30.01 17.82
C SER A 312 21.49 -31.18 17.31
N SER A 313 20.18 -30.99 17.19
CA SER A 313 19.21 -31.94 16.64
C SER A 313 19.13 -31.96 15.11
N GLY A 314 19.93 -31.14 14.42
CA GLY A 314 19.92 -30.96 12.97
C GLY A 314 19.46 -29.57 12.52
N GLU A 315 19.14 -29.45 11.22
CA GLU A 315 18.70 -28.20 10.61
C GLU A 315 17.19 -27.98 10.79
N GLU A 316 16.80 -26.76 11.17
CA GLU A 316 15.41 -26.37 11.33
C GLU A 316 15.11 -25.08 10.55
N LYS A 317 14.05 -25.07 9.75
CA LYS A 317 13.60 -23.85 9.06
C LYS A 317 12.79 -22.96 9.99
N GLY A 318 13.02 -21.66 9.89
CA GLY A 318 12.22 -20.64 10.58
C GLY A 318 12.26 -19.30 9.86
N TYR A 319 11.81 -18.27 10.55
CA TYR A 319 11.75 -16.91 10.01
C TYR A 319 12.30 -15.89 11.00
N VAL A 320 12.90 -14.83 10.48
CA VAL A 320 13.44 -13.73 11.27
C VAL A 320 13.00 -12.37 10.75
N SER A 321 12.84 -11.42 11.66
CA SER A 321 12.67 -10.00 11.33
C SER A 321 13.46 -9.12 12.31
N ALA A 322 13.93 -7.97 11.87
CA ALA A 322 14.61 -7.02 12.75
C ALA A 322 13.66 -6.48 13.84
N ASN A 323 14.15 -6.41 15.08
CA ASN A 323 13.43 -5.84 16.22
C ASN A 323 14.32 -4.83 16.98
N PRO A 324 14.54 -3.63 16.41
CA PRO A 324 15.33 -2.59 17.05
C PRO A 324 14.82 -2.21 18.43
N GLN A 325 13.49 -2.24 18.66
CA GLN A 325 12.88 -1.87 19.95
C GLN A 325 13.39 -2.72 21.12
N TYR A 326 13.74 -3.98 20.88
CA TYR A 326 14.32 -4.87 21.88
C TYR A 326 15.79 -5.20 21.59
N LYS A 327 16.43 -4.38 20.75
CA LYS A 327 17.84 -4.51 20.32
C LYS A 327 18.20 -5.93 19.86
N ASN A 328 17.28 -6.59 19.16
CA ASN A 328 17.43 -7.99 18.75
C ASN A 328 16.59 -8.33 17.50
N LEU A 329 16.41 -9.62 17.22
CA LEU A 329 15.53 -10.16 16.20
C LEU A 329 14.25 -10.73 16.83
N ASN A 330 13.16 -10.71 16.07
CA ASN A 330 12.08 -11.67 16.28
C ASN A 330 12.42 -12.96 15.55
N ILE A 331 12.26 -14.10 16.23
CA ILE A 331 12.48 -15.43 15.64
C ILE A 331 11.18 -16.21 15.72
N TYR A 332 10.76 -16.74 14.58
CA TYR A 332 9.56 -17.56 14.43
C TYR A 332 9.94 -18.96 13.95
N ASP A 333 9.20 -19.96 14.39
CA ASP A 333 9.27 -21.29 13.81
C ASP A 333 8.55 -21.36 12.45
N LYS A 334 8.54 -22.56 11.85
CA LYS A 334 7.85 -22.82 10.58
C LYS A 334 6.34 -22.51 10.60
N ASP A 335 5.72 -22.53 11.78
CA ASP A 335 4.28 -22.35 11.98
C ASP A 335 3.93 -20.90 12.36
N MET A 336 4.91 -19.99 12.24
CA MET A 336 4.84 -18.57 12.58
C MET A 336 4.60 -18.28 14.07
N LYS A 337 4.93 -19.23 14.94
CA LYS A 337 4.91 -19.00 16.39
C LYS A 337 6.21 -18.30 16.80
N LEU A 338 6.08 -17.21 17.54
CA LEU A 338 7.20 -16.46 18.09
C LEU A 338 7.93 -17.32 19.14
N GLN A 339 9.18 -17.66 18.86
CA GLN A 339 10.04 -18.50 19.71
C GLN A 339 10.96 -17.67 20.59
N PHE A 340 11.27 -16.45 20.17
CA PHE A 340 12.14 -15.55 20.91
C PHE A 340 11.75 -14.09 20.67
N GLU A 341 11.41 -13.42 21.76
CA GLU A 341 11.33 -11.97 21.88
C GLU A 341 11.97 -11.62 23.22
N LYS A 342 13.25 -11.21 23.21
CA LYS A 342 13.90 -10.79 24.44
C LYS A 342 13.35 -9.43 24.85
N LYS A 343 12.26 -9.41 25.62
CA LYS A 343 11.86 -8.23 26.37
C LYS A 343 12.84 -8.05 27.52
N GLU A 344 14.05 -7.55 27.25
CA GLU A 344 14.78 -6.89 28.33
C GLU A 344 14.00 -5.63 28.71
N ASP A 345 13.85 -5.37 30.00
CA ASP A 345 13.23 -4.16 30.54
C ASP A 345 14.07 -2.93 30.15
N ILE A 346 13.99 -2.54 28.89
CA ILE A 346 14.58 -1.30 28.40
C ILE A 346 13.62 -0.21 28.86
N LYS A 347 14.01 0.52 29.91
CA LYS A 347 13.41 1.83 30.22
C LYS A 347 13.56 2.67 28.95
N VAL A 348 12.47 2.82 28.21
CA VAL A 348 12.42 3.65 27.00
C VAL A 348 12.49 5.09 27.47
N ASP A 349 13.68 5.70 27.43
CA ASP A 349 13.79 7.15 27.45
C ASP A 349 13.17 7.65 26.14
N ASN A 350 11.92 8.08 26.24
CA ASN A 350 11.20 8.78 25.19
C ASN A 350 11.92 10.10 24.91
N GLN A 351 12.95 10.08 24.06
CA GLN A 351 13.35 11.30 23.36
C GLN A 351 12.32 11.58 22.26
N GLU A 352 11.18 12.13 22.70
CA GLU A 352 10.17 12.70 21.82
C GLU A 352 10.81 13.80 20.99
N THR A 353 11.13 13.49 19.73
CA THR A 353 11.33 14.54 18.74
C THR A 353 9.95 15.09 18.39
N LYS A 354 9.56 16.15 19.11
CA LYS A 354 8.46 17.04 18.71
C LYS A 354 8.72 17.47 17.27
N THR A 355 7.99 16.87 16.34
CA THR A 355 7.91 17.40 14.97
C THR A 355 7.03 18.65 15.08
N PRO A 356 7.52 19.85 14.71
CA PRO A 356 6.71 21.04 14.83
C PRO A 356 5.53 20.94 13.88
N SER A 357 4.32 21.02 14.44
CA SER A 357 3.10 21.23 13.67
C SER A 357 3.27 22.56 12.92
N ARG A 358 3.41 22.51 11.60
CA ARG A 358 3.17 23.71 10.80
C ARG A 358 1.67 23.91 10.76
N GLY A 359 1.22 24.85 11.57
CA GLY A 359 -0.10 25.46 11.47
C GLY A 359 -0.31 26.07 10.08
N ARG A 360 -1.59 26.20 9.77
CA ARG A 360 -2.24 26.63 8.54
C ARG A 360 -1.50 27.69 7.72
#